data_AF-A0A7Y4VZZ7-F1
#
_entry.id   AF-A0A7Y4VZZ7-F1
#
_cell.length_a   1.000
_cell.length_b   1.000
_cell.length_c   1.000
_cell.angle_alpha   90.00
_cell.angle_beta   90.00
_cell.angle_gamma   90.00
#
_symmetry.space_group_name_H-M   'P 1'
#
loop_
_entity.id
_entity.type
_entity.pdbx_description
1 polymer ?
#
loop_
_entity_poly.entity_id
_entity_poly.type
_entity_poly.pdbx_seq_one_letter_code
_entity_poly.pdbx_strand_id
1 'polypeptide(L)'
;MNKHLQSVRTFHERLNVPQAVPGESMKLSDMEIIKFQSLLMEAGSELLKAIKAGEMAEILLGLIDLAYVALAALARQGADIVDQPIEWRLDGFVLSVMRIVSDKINDCSSGEPDNYSAVYCLCVHLSRGFVNADFDKAFQCVELHALLRLSKSGESLYDDTEHRRTAKLKNSPDLSECLYE
;
A
#
# COMPACT_ATOMS: atom_id res chain seq x y z
N MET A 1 -4.86 7.55 -16.25
CA MET A 1 -3.86 7.58 -15.17
C MET A 1 -4.58 7.63 -13.84
N ASN A 2 -4.31 6.66 -12.97
CA ASN A 2 -4.92 6.57 -11.65
C ASN A 2 -4.44 7.72 -10.72
N LYS A 3 -5.35 8.33 -9.96
CA LYS A 3 -5.06 9.49 -9.09
C LYS A 3 -4.09 9.15 -7.95
N HIS A 4 -4.21 7.97 -7.35
CA HIS A 4 -3.33 7.54 -6.25
C HIS A 4 -1.90 7.28 -6.76
N LEU A 5 -1.77 6.63 -7.93
CA LEU A 5 -0.45 6.45 -8.55
C LEU A 5 0.21 7.79 -8.90
N GLN A 6 -0.58 8.75 -9.42
CA GLN A 6 -0.08 10.10 -9.69
C GLN A 6 0.41 10.79 -8.39
N SER A 7 -0.35 10.69 -7.30
CA SER A 7 0.08 11.19 -5.98
C SER A 7 1.42 10.59 -5.55
N VAL A 8 1.56 9.26 -5.63
CA VAL A 8 2.81 8.57 -5.26
C VAL A 8 4.00 9.02 -6.12
N ARG A 9 3.80 9.20 -7.43
CA ARG A 9 4.84 9.71 -8.32
C ARG A 9 5.27 11.13 -7.95
N THR A 10 4.32 12.02 -7.67
CA THR A 10 4.62 13.39 -7.20
C THR A 10 5.31 13.37 -5.84
N PHE A 11 4.96 12.44 -4.96
CA PHE A 11 5.63 12.25 -3.69
C PHE A 11 7.09 11.80 -3.86
N HIS A 12 7.35 10.84 -4.74
CA HIS A 12 8.70 10.40 -5.09
C HIS A 12 9.54 11.53 -5.69
N GLU A 13 8.96 12.33 -6.60
CA GLU A 13 9.62 13.51 -7.18
C GLU A 13 10.06 14.51 -6.09
N ARG A 14 9.18 14.81 -5.12
CA ARG A 14 9.49 15.71 -4.01
C ARG A 14 10.63 15.20 -3.12
N LEU A 15 10.79 13.88 -3.03
CA LEU A 15 11.82 13.24 -2.21
C LEU A 15 13.07 12.84 -2.99
N ASN A 16 13.14 13.14 -4.29
CA ASN A 16 14.17 12.64 -5.19
C ASN A 16 14.33 11.10 -5.11
N VAL A 17 13.24 10.38 -4.82
CA VAL A 17 13.22 8.93 -4.90
C VAL A 17 13.31 8.58 -6.38
N PRO A 18 14.29 7.78 -6.81
CA PRO A 18 14.43 7.45 -8.22
C PRO A 18 13.13 6.82 -8.73
N GLN A 19 12.72 7.08 -9.97
CA GLN A 19 11.58 6.41 -10.62
C GLN A 19 11.71 6.51 -12.14
N ALA A 20 11.18 5.52 -12.89
CA ALA A 20 11.19 5.57 -14.34
C ALA A 20 10.16 6.58 -14.87
N VAL A 21 10.37 7.03 -16.11
CA VAL A 21 9.44 7.95 -16.78
C VAL A 21 8.10 7.22 -16.99
N PRO A 22 6.95 7.87 -16.71
CA PRO A 22 5.64 7.27 -16.95
C PRO A 22 5.50 6.73 -18.39
N GLY A 23 5.21 5.44 -18.53
CA GLY A 23 5.07 4.75 -19.81
C GLY A 23 6.36 4.06 -20.31
N GLU A 24 7.52 4.36 -19.71
CA GLU A 24 8.75 3.61 -19.95
C GLU A 24 8.85 2.47 -18.94
N SER A 25 8.45 1.27 -19.36
CA SER A 25 8.53 0.08 -18.50
C SER A 25 9.98 -0.29 -18.24
N MET A 26 10.41 -0.07 -16.99
CA MET A 26 11.70 -0.50 -16.48
C MET A 26 11.50 -1.69 -15.55
N LYS A 27 12.30 -2.75 -15.74
CA LYS A 27 12.32 -3.88 -14.81
C LYS A 27 13.01 -3.49 -13.51
N LEU A 28 12.44 -3.89 -12.38
CA LEU A 28 13.12 -3.82 -11.09
C LEU A 28 14.34 -4.74 -11.08
N SER A 29 15.40 -4.30 -10.41
CA SER A 29 16.51 -5.19 -10.06
C SER A 29 16.11 -6.16 -8.95
N ASP A 30 16.80 -7.29 -8.84
CA ASP A 30 16.54 -8.29 -7.79
C ASP A 30 16.53 -7.69 -6.38
N MET A 31 17.44 -6.73 -6.11
CA MET A 31 17.49 -6.03 -4.82
C MET A 31 16.27 -5.15 -4.56
N GLU A 32 15.71 -4.55 -5.60
CA GLU A 32 14.47 -3.76 -5.49
C GLU A 32 13.25 -4.66 -5.32
N ILE A 33 13.22 -5.80 -6.00
CA ILE A 33 12.17 -6.82 -5.80
C ILE A 33 12.21 -7.28 -4.35
N ILE A 34 13.39 -7.63 -3.81
CA ILE A 34 13.56 -8.01 -2.40
C ILE A 34 13.12 -6.88 -1.45
N LYS A 35 13.48 -5.62 -1.76
CA LYS A 35 13.06 -4.45 -0.98
C LYS A 35 11.53 -4.34 -0.95
N PHE A 36 10.86 -4.35 -2.09
CA PHE A 36 9.40 -4.22 -2.12
C PHE A 36 8.71 -5.43 -1.51
N GLN A 37 9.24 -6.63 -1.70
CA GLN A 37 8.71 -7.84 -1.07
C GLN A 37 8.76 -7.74 0.46
N SER A 38 9.88 -7.28 1.03
CA SER A 38 10.00 -7.14 2.49
C SER A 38 9.01 -6.10 3.04
N LEU A 39 8.84 -4.97 2.34
CA LEU A 39 7.89 -3.93 2.70
C LEU A 39 6.42 -4.41 2.61
N LEU A 40 6.08 -5.18 1.58
CA LEU A 40 4.75 -5.77 1.42
C LEU A 40 4.47 -6.81 2.52
N MET A 41 5.44 -7.67 2.84
CA MET A 41 5.29 -8.66 3.91
C MET A 41 5.16 -7.99 5.29
N GLU A 42 5.87 -6.90 5.54
CA GLU A 42 5.72 -6.11 6.77
C GLU A 42 4.32 -5.50 6.86
N ALA A 43 3.87 -4.77 5.82
CA ALA A 43 2.53 -4.18 5.80
C ALA A 43 1.41 -5.24 5.88
N GLY A 44 1.57 -6.37 5.19
CA GLY A 44 0.65 -7.50 5.26
C GLY A 44 0.58 -8.12 6.65
N SER A 45 1.71 -8.26 7.34
CA SER A 45 1.75 -8.75 8.73
C SER A 45 0.96 -7.85 9.68
N GLU A 46 1.12 -6.52 9.57
CA GLU A 46 0.37 -5.56 10.39
C GLU A 46 -1.12 -5.60 10.07
N LEU A 47 -1.51 -5.68 8.79
CA LEU A 47 -2.89 -5.87 8.40
C LEU A 47 -3.51 -7.12 9.03
N LEU A 48 -2.82 -8.26 8.99
CA LEU A 48 -3.33 -9.51 9.58
C LEU A 48 -3.45 -9.42 11.11
N LYS A 49 -2.57 -8.69 11.79
CA LYS A 49 -2.69 -8.41 13.22
C LYS A 49 -3.91 -7.54 13.53
N ALA A 50 -4.14 -6.48 12.76
CA ALA A 50 -5.31 -5.61 12.90
C ALA A 50 -6.62 -6.38 12.65
N ILE A 51 -6.63 -7.24 11.62
CA ILE A 51 -7.74 -8.14 11.32
C ILE A 51 -8.04 -9.06 12.51
N LYS A 52 -6.99 -9.66 13.10
CA LYS A 52 -7.14 -10.52 14.28
C LYS A 52 -7.68 -9.74 15.49
N ALA A 53 -7.28 -8.48 15.64
CA ALA A 53 -7.76 -7.61 16.72
C ALA A 53 -9.18 -7.09 16.49
N GLY A 54 -9.66 -7.08 15.24
CA GLY A 54 -10.98 -6.56 14.89
C GLY A 54 -11.04 -5.02 14.83
N GLU A 55 -9.90 -4.36 14.71
CA GLU A 55 -9.79 -2.89 14.73
C GLU A 55 -9.92 -2.32 13.32
N MET A 56 -11.13 -1.91 12.92
CA MET A 56 -11.45 -1.52 11.55
C MET A 56 -10.59 -0.36 11.01
N ALA A 57 -10.28 0.64 11.84
CA ALA A 57 -9.42 1.75 11.44
C ALA A 57 -7.97 1.28 11.16
N GLU A 58 -7.45 0.35 11.95
CA GLU A 58 -6.11 -0.23 11.77
C GLU A 58 -6.08 -1.20 10.58
N ILE A 59 -7.18 -1.94 10.33
CA ILE A 59 -7.33 -2.75 9.11
C ILE A 59 -7.28 -1.85 7.88
N LEU A 60 -8.02 -0.73 7.90
CA LEU A 60 -7.99 0.25 6.82
C LEU A 60 -6.58 0.82 6.62
N LEU A 61 -5.90 1.19 7.70
CA LEU A 61 -4.52 1.69 7.63
C LEU A 61 -3.58 0.66 6.99
N GLY A 62 -3.67 -0.61 7.39
CA GLY A 62 -2.89 -1.69 6.80
C GLY A 62 -3.14 -1.89 5.30
N LEU A 63 -4.39 -1.75 4.86
CA LEU A 63 -4.75 -1.78 3.44
C LEU A 63 -4.18 -0.58 2.66
N ILE A 64 -4.21 0.62 3.23
CA ILE A 64 -3.62 1.81 2.62
C ILE A 64 -2.09 1.67 2.53
N ASP A 65 -1.44 1.17 3.57
CA ASP A 65 0.01 0.92 3.59
C ASP A 65 0.43 -0.07 2.50
N LEU A 66 -0.30 -1.18 2.33
CA LEU A 66 -0.06 -2.14 1.26
C LEU A 66 -0.23 -1.49 -0.13
N ALA A 67 -1.31 -0.73 -0.31
CA ALA A 67 -1.55 -0.01 -1.56
C ALA A 67 -0.41 0.97 -1.89
N TYR A 68 0.09 1.72 -0.90
CA TYR A 68 1.23 2.61 -1.08
C TYR A 68 2.48 1.89 -1.54
N VAL A 69 2.84 0.76 -0.89
CA VAL A 69 4.03 -0.01 -1.26
C VAL A 69 3.90 -0.54 -2.69
N ALA A 70 2.72 -1.06 -3.06
CA ALA A 70 2.47 -1.56 -4.41
C ALA A 70 2.55 -0.44 -5.48
N LEU A 71 1.93 0.71 -5.21
CA LEU A 71 2.00 1.88 -6.10
C LEU A 71 3.42 2.44 -6.20
N ALA A 72 4.21 2.40 -5.13
CA ALA A 72 5.61 2.82 -5.14
C ALA A 72 6.44 1.94 -6.08
N ALA A 73 6.22 0.61 -6.06
CA ALA A 73 6.86 -0.30 -6.99
C ALA A 73 6.45 -0.02 -8.45
N LEU A 74 5.18 0.25 -8.71
CA LEU A 74 4.70 0.67 -10.05
C LEU A 74 5.34 1.98 -10.51
N ALA A 75 5.43 2.97 -9.61
CA ALA A 75 6.08 4.25 -9.89
C ALA A 75 7.56 4.02 -10.24
N ARG A 76 8.29 3.17 -9.50
CA ARG A 76 9.69 2.83 -9.82
C ARG A 76 9.84 2.26 -11.23
N GLN A 77 8.90 1.44 -11.66
CA GLN A 77 8.90 0.79 -12.97
C GLN A 77 8.34 1.64 -14.11
N GLY A 78 7.78 2.82 -13.83
CA GLY A 78 7.12 3.65 -14.86
C GLY A 78 5.78 3.07 -15.36
N ALA A 79 5.32 1.96 -14.78
CA ALA A 79 4.10 1.24 -15.17
C ALA A 79 2.83 1.96 -14.69
N ASP A 80 1.71 1.74 -15.37
CA ASP A 80 0.36 2.18 -14.94
C ASP A 80 -0.38 1.02 -14.27
N ILE A 81 -1.50 1.32 -13.61
CA ILE A 81 -2.35 0.31 -12.98
C ILE A 81 -3.16 -0.40 -14.05
N VAL A 82 -3.06 -1.74 -14.07
CA VAL A 82 -3.99 -2.59 -14.82
C VAL A 82 -5.13 -2.95 -13.89
N ASP A 83 -6.32 -2.42 -14.16
CA ASP A 83 -7.51 -2.74 -13.36
C ASP A 83 -7.89 -4.21 -13.60
N GLN A 84 -7.84 -5.00 -12.52
CA GLN A 84 -8.16 -6.41 -12.57
C GLN A 84 -9.42 -6.69 -11.76
N PRO A 85 -10.41 -7.42 -12.30
CA PRO A 85 -11.54 -7.87 -11.53
C PRO A 85 -11.02 -8.78 -10.41
N ILE A 86 -11.44 -8.49 -9.18
CA ILE A 86 -11.08 -9.31 -8.04
C ILE A 86 -12.18 -10.32 -7.85
N GLU A 87 -11.87 -11.56 -8.22
CA GLU A 87 -12.70 -12.71 -7.90
C GLU A 87 -12.55 -13.04 -6.41
N TRP A 88 -13.22 -12.24 -5.59
CA TRP A 88 -13.43 -12.53 -4.18
C TRP A 88 -14.90 -12.76 -3.94
N ARG A 89 -15.23 -13.89 -3.31
CA ARG A 89 -16.56 -14.10 -2.74
C ARG A 89 -16.50 -13.66 -1.29
N LEU A 90 -17.36 -12.72 -0.93
CA LEU A 90 -17.70 -12.44 0.46
C LEU A 90 -18.38 -13.71 1.02
N ASP A 91 -17.58 -14.66 1.47
CA ASP A 91 -18.02 -15.88 2.15
C ASP A 91 -18.18 -15.65 3.67
N GLY A 92 -17.89 -14.43 4.13
CA GLY A 92 -17.96 -14.02 5.54
C GLY A 92 -16.75 -14.47 6.35
N PHE A 93 -15.75 -15.11 5.75
CA PHE A 93 -14.61 -15.65 6.46
C PHE A 93 -13.38 -14.74 6.33
N VAL A 94 -12.94 -14.22 7.47
CA VAL A 94 -11.67 -13.48 7.63
C VAL A 94 -10.47 -14.26 7.07
N LEU A 95 -10.51 -15.58 7.14
CA LEU A 95 -9.47 -16.45 6.58
C LEU A 95 -9.34 -16.33 5.06
N SER A 96 -10.43 -16.06 4.35
CA SER A 96 -10.42 -15.86 2.90
C SER A 96 -9.73 -14.54 2.53
N VAL A 97 -9.90 -13.49 3.36
CA VAL A 97 -9.14 -12.24 3.24
C VAL A 97 -7.65 -12.46 3.50
N MET A 98 -7.31 -13.18 4.57
CA MET A 98 -5.91 -13.50 4.88
C MET A 98 -5.24 -14.25 3.73
N ARG A 99 -5.94 -15.25 3.15
CA ARG A 99 -5.42 -16.04 2.04
C ARG A 99 -5.17 -15.19 0.80
N ILE A 100 -6.18 -14.46 0.33
CA ILE A 100 -6.05 -13.67 -0.91
C ILE A 100 -4.99 -12.56 -0.78
N VAL A 101 -4.87 -11.91 0.38
CA VAL A 101 -3.82 -10.93 0.65
C VAL A 101 -2.44 -11.58 0.60
N SER A 102 -2.27 -12.73 1.27
CA SER A 102 -0.99 -13.45 1.29
C SER A 102 -0.58 -13.92 -0.10
N ASP A 103 -1.53 -14.46 -0.87
CA ASP A 103 -1.30 -14.93 -2.24
C ASP A 103 -0.84 -13.76 -3.13
N LYS A 104 -1.54 -12.61 -3.08
CA LYS A 104 -1.17 -11.43 -3.88
C LYS A 104 0.16 -10.79 -3.48
N ILE A 105 0.48 -10.76 -2.20
CA ILE A 105 1.82 -10.33 -1.74
C ILE A 105 2.90 -11.29 -2.24
N ASN A 106 2.63 -12.61 -2.27
CA ASN A 106 3.59 -13.58 -2.76
C ASN A 106 3.83 -13.43 -4.27
N ASP A 107 2.79 -13.17 -5.07
CA ASP A 107 2.89 -12.95 -6.52
C ASP A 107 3.86 -11.80 -6.88
N CYS A 108 3.97 -10.78 -6.02
CA CYS A 108 4.90 -9.66 -6.18
C CYS A 108 6.39 -10.06 -6.14
N SER A 109 6.73 -11.26 -5.67
CA SER A 109 8.10 -11.78 -5.70
C SER A 109 8.65 -11.99 -7.12
N SER A 110 7.77 -12.00 -8.12
CA SER A 110 8.14 -12.01 -9.55
C SER A 110 8.70 -10.67 -10.05
N GLY A 111 8.42 -9.55 -9.36
CA GLY A 111 8.75 -8.19 -9.81
C GLY A 111 7.85 -7.65 -10.93
N GLU A 112 6.87 -8.41 -11.42
CA GLU A 112 6.02 -7.99 -12.54
C GLU A 112 5.01 -6.89 -12.11
N PRO A 113 4.86 -5.80 -12.90
CA PRO A 113 3.93 -4.69 -12.60
C PRO A 113 2.48 -5.14 -12.34
N ASP A 114 2.01 -6.14 -13.08
CA ASP A 114 0.63 -6.63 -12.97
C ASP A 114 0.33 -7.17 -11.57
N ASN A 115 1.32 -7.77 -10.90
CA ASN A 115 1.17 -8.31 -9.55
C ASN A 115 1.06 -7.19 -8.50
N TYR A 116 1.83 -6.11 -8.65
CA TYR A 116 1.67 -4.92 -7.81
C TYR A 116 0.32 -4.23 -8.06
N SER A 117 -0.13 -4.14 -9.32
CA SER A 117 -1.47 -3.62 -9.65
C SER A 117 -2.57 -4.44 -8.98
N ALA A 118 -2.45 -5.76 -8.98
CA ALA A 118 -3.41 -6.66 -8.32
C ALA A 118 -3.48 -6.42 -6.80
N VAL A 119 -2.36 -6.18 -6.12
CA VAL A 119 -2.34 -5.81 -4.69
C VAL A 119 -3.07 -4.49 -4.46
N TYR A 120 -2.81 -3.46 -5.27
CA TYR A 120 -3.49 -2.18 -5.16
C TYR A 120 -5.02 -2.33 -5.34
N CYS A 121 -5.46 -3.03 -6.40
CA CYS A 121 -6.88 -3.27 -6.63
C CYS A 121 -7.52 -4.04 -5.47
N LEU A 122 -6.78 -4.99 -4.86
CA LEU A 122 -7.24 -5.75 -3.70
C LEU A 122 -7.48 -4.86 -2.50
N CYS A 123 -6.57 -3.92 -2.24
CA CYS A 123 -6.72 -2.98 -1.14
C CYS A 123 -7.95 -2.09 -1.33
N VAL A 124 -8.16 -1.56 -2.55
CA VAL A 124 -9.37 -0.77 -2.87
C VAL A 124 -10.64 -1.59 -2.66
N HIS A 125 -10.65 -2.84 -3.14
CA HIS A 125 -11.80 -3.73 -3.04
C HIS A 125 -12.12 -4.07 -1.58
N LEU A 126 -11.11 -4.45 -0.78
CA LEU A 126 -11.29 -4.81 0.63
C LEU A 126 -11.68 -3.61 1.48
N SER A 127 -11.12 -2.42 1.25
CA SER A 127 -11.53 -1.22 1.98
C SER A 127 -13.01 -0.92 1.77
N ARG A 128 -13.51 -1.05 0.54
CA ARG A 128 -14.93 -0.77 0.23
C ARG A 128 -15.86 -1.91 0.64
N GLY A 129 -15.49 -3.16 0.36
CA GLY A 129 -16.37 -4.31 0.50
C GLY A 129 -16.24 -5.07 1.83
N PHE A 130 -15.07 -5.07 2.46
CA PHE A 130 -14.82 -5.76 3.73
C PHE A 130 -14.81 -4.80 4.93
N VAL A 131 -14.13 -3.66 4.80
CA VAL A 131 -14.05 -2.67 5.89
C VAL A 131 -15.20 -1.66 5.87
N ASN A 132 -15.91 -1.53 4.74
CA ASN A 132 -16.94 -0.51 4.50
C ASN A 132 -16.41 0.91 4.71
N ALA A 133 -15.38 1.29 3.95
CA ALA A 133 -14.65 2.55 4.12
C ALA A 133 -14.40 3.31 2.81
N ASP A 134 -14.20 4.62 2.95
CA ASP A 134 -13.75 5.52 1.90
C ASP A 134 -12.23 5.38 1.70
N PHE A 135 -11.84 4.53 0.75
CA PHE A 135 -10.44 4.31 0.39
C PHE A 135 -9.74 5.62 -0.03
N ASP A 136 -10.40 6.46 -0.82
CA ASP A 136 -9.78 7.64 -1.42
C ASP A 136 -9.49 8.69 -0.33
N LYS A 137 -10.43 8.89 0.60
CA LYS A 137 -10.23 9.74 1.78
C LYS A 137 -9.12 9.21 2.69
N ALA A 138 -9.13 7.91 2.98
CA ALA A 138 -8.12 7.28 3.82
C ALA A 138 -6.71 7.39 3.22
N PHE A 139 -6.57 7.18 1.91
CA PHE A 139 -5.32 7.33 1.19
C PHE A 139 -4.76 8.76 1.32
N GLN A 140 -5.61 9.78 1.12
CA GLN A 140 -5.23 11.18 1.28
C GLN A 140 -4.82 11.54 2.71
N CYS A 141 -5.51 11.00 3.73
CA CYS A 141 -5.16 11.19 5.13
C CYS A 141 -3.74 10.67 5.43
N VAL A 142 -3.41 9.47 4.94
CA VAL A 142 -2.07 8.88 5.08
C VAL A 142 -1.02 9.70 4.33
N GLU A 143 -1.32 10.16 3.12
CA GLU A 143 -0.41 11.01 2.34
C GLU A 143 -0.05 12.31 3.06
N LEU A 144 -1.09 13.02 3.51
CA LEU A 144 -0.96 14.30 4.18
C LEU A 144 -0.15 14.13 5.48
N HIS A 145 -0.45 13.08 6.22
CA HIS A 145 0.27 12.74 7.44
C HIS A 145 1.76 12.46 7.16
N ALA A 146 2.08 11.71 6.11
CA ALA A 146 3.46 11.45 5.70
C ALA A 146 4.22 12.73 5.30
N LEU A 147 3.58 13.62 4.52
CA LEU A 147 4.16 14.92 4.14
C LEU A 147 4.41 15.83 5.35
N LEU A 148 3.47 15.86 6.30
CA LEU A 148 3.62 16.62 7.55
C LEU A 148 4.76 16.09 8.41
N ARG A 149 5.00 14.77 8.42
CA ARG A 149 6.17 14.19 9.10
C ARG A 149 7.47 14.56 8.42
N LEU A 150 7.55 14.40 7.11
CA LEU A 150 8.72 14.78 6.31
C LEU A 150 9.16 16.23 6.53
N SER A 151 8.21 17.17 6.54
CA SER A 151 8.50 18.58 6.80
C SER A 151 9.00 18.87 8.22
N LYS A 152 8.66 18.02 9.21
CA LYS A 152 9.04 18.19 10.61
C LYS A 152 10.31 17.44 11.01
N SER A 153 10.55 16.25 10.45
CA SER A 153 11.66 15.36 10.86
C SER A 153 12.66 15.02 9.76
N GLY A 154 12.35 15.28 8.48
CA GLY A 154 13.17 14.84 7.34
C GLY A 154 13.11 13.31 7.08
N GLU A 155 12.29 12.56 7.82
CA GLU A 155 12.18 11.09 7.68
C GLU A 155 11.35 10.71 6.45
N SER A 156 11.96 9.99 5.51
CA SER A 156 11.29 9.45 4.32
C SER A 156 10.50 8.18 4.63
N LEU A 157 9.36 8.01 3.92
CA LEU A 157 8.57 6.78 3.96
C LEU A 157 9.36 5.55 3.49
N TYR A 158 10.47 5.68 2.76
CA TYR A 158 11.10 4.56 2.05
C TYR A 158 12.55 4.25 2.43
N ASP A 159 13.12 4.99 3.39
CA ASP A 159 14.58 5.11 3.51
C ASP A 159 15.23 4.29 4.62
N ASP A 160 14.49 3.69 5.56
CA ASP A 160 15.12 2.76 6.50
C ASP A 160 14.14 1.76 7.11
N THR A 161 14.38 0.47 6.87
CA THR A 161 13.62 -0.64 7.46
C THR A 161 13.73 -0.67 8.99
N GLU A 162 14.79 -0.08 9.55
CA GLU A 162 15.02 0.02 10.99
C GLU A 162 14.30 1.21 11.64
N HIS A 163 14.25 2.39 10.98
CA HIS A 163 13.54 3.56 11.52
C HIS A 163 12.01 3.48 11.36
N ARG A 164 11.51 2.72 10.37
CA ARG A 164 10.06 2.47 10.20
C ARG A 164 9.44 1.72 11.38
N ARG A 165 10.14 0.73 11.96
CA ARG A 165 9.61 -0.12 13.04
C ARG A 165 9.30 0.67 14.32
N THR A 166 10.15 1.63 14.67
CA THR A 166 10.00 2.43 15.90
C THR A 166 9.06 3.63 15.71
N ALA A 167 8.93 4.16 14.49
CA ALA A 167 8.09 5.32 14.23
C ALA A 167 6.61 4.99 13.90
N LYS A 168 6.32 3.79 13.36
CA LYS A 168 4.95 3.36 13.00
C LYS A 168 4.02 3.14 14.22
N LEU A 169 4.55 2.72 15.37
CA LEU A 169 3.74 2.42 16.56
C LEU A 169 3.27 3.65 17.37
N LYS A 170 3.76 4.86 17.07
CA LYS A 170 3.46 6.05 17.89
C LYS A 170 2.71 7.17 17.18
N ASN A 171 2.69 7.19 15.84
CA ASN A 171 2.19 8.34 15.05
C ASN A 171 1.54 7.88 13.74
N SER A 172 0.56 7.00 13.77
CA SER A 172 -0.28 6.73 12.58
C SER A 172 -1.48 7.68 12.57
N PRO A 173 -1.98 8.11 11.39
CA PRO A 173 -3.20 8.92 11.34
C PRO A 173 -4.39 8.07 11.77
N ASP A 174 -5.28 8.64 12.58
CA ASP A 174 -6.56 8.01 12.89
C ASP A 174 -7.47 8.07 11.64
N LEU A 175 -7.92 6.90 11.19
CA LEU A 175 -8.77 6.75 10.01
C LEU A 175 -10.23 6.47 10.35
N SER A 176 -10.64 6.63 11.61
CA SER A 176 -12.02 6.39 12.05
C SER A 176 -13.06 7.17 11.24
N GLU A 177 -12.75 8.42 10.86
CA GLU A 177 -13.64 9.24 10.01
C GLU A 177 -13.74 8.79 8.55
N CYS A 178 -12.98 7.77 8.14
CA CYS A 178 -13.03 7.21 6.79
C CYS A 178 -13.93 5.97 6.73
N LEU A 179 -14.41 5.47 7.86
CA LEU A 179 -15.36 4.36 7.92
C LEU A 179 -16.76 4.89 7.63
N TYR A 180 -17.54 4.15 6.82
CA TYR A 180 -18.96 4.42 6.65
C TYR A 180 -19.76 3.79 7.80
N GLU A 181 -20.76 4.51 8.30
CA GLU A 181 -21.73 4.01 9.31
C GLU A 181 -22.55 2.81 8.80
#